data_AF-A0A958A396-F1
#
_entry.id   AF-A0A958A396-F1
#
_cell.length_a   1.000
_cell.length_b   1.000
_cell.length_c   1.000
_cell.angle_alpha   90.00
_cell.angle_beta   90.00
_cell.angle_gamma   90.00
#
_symmetry.space_group_name_H-M   'P 1'
#
loop_
_entity.id
_entity.type
_entity.pdbx_description
1 polymer ?
#
loop_
_entity_poly.entity_id
_entity_poly.type
_entity_poly.pdbx_seq_one_letter_code
_entity_poly.pdbx_strand_id
1 'polypeptide(L)'
;MLRIFAEPSFLLCFIPLALVGGLIYLLAKRHRQAIARLGSPELITRLSASVNWKGRRWQSRLWFIALIFLILALARPRWGSQVEYIERRGVEVMVALDVSESMLAEDFKPNRLARAKLEISEL
;
A
#
# COMPACT_ATOMS: atom_id res chain seq x y z
N MET A 1 -9.95 -3.88 5.73
CA MET A 1 -9.36 -3.77 4.38
C MET A 1 -8.93 -2.34 4.01
N LEU A 2 -9.76 -1.31 4.25
CA LEU A 2 -9.43 0.09 3.90
C LEU A 2 -8.21 0.69 4.65
N ARG A 3 -7.84 0.17 5.82
CA ARG A 3 -6.70 0.64 6.63
C ARG A 3 -5.32 0.34 6.01
N ILE A 4 -5.23 -0.48 4.97
CA ILE A 4 -3.98 -0.82 4.28
C ILE A 4 -3.60 0.28 3.29
N PHE A 5 -4.56 1.00 2.73
CA PHE A 5 -4.33 1.98 1.68
C PHE A 5 -4.34 3.38 2.26
N ALA A 6 -3.38 4.21 1.87
CA ALA A 6 -3.38 5.63 2.27
C ALA A 6 -4.52 6.39 1.60
N GLU A 7 -4.80 6.05 0.34
CA GLU A 7 -5.79 6.73 -0.50
C GLU A 7 -6.73 5.68 -1.14
N PRO A 8 -7.60 5.04 -0.35
CA PRO A 8 -8.43 3.94 -0.85
C PRO A 8 -9.46 4.37 -1.90
N SER A 9 -9.77 5.66 -2.02
CA SER A 9 -10.71 6.21 -3.00
C SER A 9 -10.32 5.87 -4.44
N PHE A 10 -9.02 5.78 -4.75
CA PHE A 10 -8.54 5.41 -6.09
C PHE A 10 -8.92 3.98 -6.48
N LEU A 11 -9.22 3.08 -5.54
CA LEU A 11 -9.72 1.74 -5.86
C LEU A 11 -11.08 1.79 -6.58
N LEU A 12 -11.85 2.87 -6.42
CA LEU A 12 -13.11 3.05 -7.17
C LEU A 12 -12.87 3.16 -8.67
N CYS A 13 -11.66 3.52 -9.13
CA CYS A 13 -11.29 3.53 -10.54
C CYS A 13 -11.36 2.13 -11.19
N PHE A 14 -11.40 1.05 -10.41
CA PHE A 14 -11.68 -0.29 -10.95
C PHE A 14 -13.09 -0.42 -11.55
N ILE A 15 -14.07 0.35 -11.05
CA ILE A 15 -15.44 0.32 -11.57
C ILE A 15 -15.51 0.82 -13.03
N PRO A 16 -15.07 2.06 -13.36
CA PRO A 16 -15.07 2.50 -14.75
C PRO A 16 -14.14 1.65 -15.62
N LEU A 17 -13.01 1.15 -15.09
CA LEU A 17 -12.14 0.24 -15.83
C LEU A 17 -12.87 -1.07 -16.23
N ALA A 18 -13.62 -1.65 -15.30
CA ALA A 18 -14.43 -2.84 -15.57
C ALA A 18 -15.57 -2.56 -16.54
N LEU A 19 -16.24 -1.41 -16.43
CA LEU A 19 -17.30 -0.98 -17.36
C LEU A 19 -16.76 -0.82 -18.78
N VAL A 20 -15.61 -0.15 -18.96
CA VAL A 20 -14.96 0.00 -20.26
C VAL A 20 -14.53 -1.35 -20.83
N GLY A 21 -13.92 -2.21 -20.01
CA GLY A 21 -13.57 -3.58 -20.42
C GLY A 21 -14.78 -4.41 -20.85
N GLY A 22 -15.87 -4.32 -20.09
CA GLY A 22 -17.15 -4.98 -20.40
C GLY A 22 -17.77 -4.46 -21.70
N LEU A 23 -17.80 -3.14 -21.90
CA LEU A 23 -18.29 -2.53 -23.14
C LEU A 23 -17.49 -2.98 -24.35
N ILE A 24 -16.15 -2.95 -24.26
CA ILE A 24 -15.26 -3.43 -25.33
C ILE A 24 -15.54 -4.91 -25.63
N TYR A 25 -15.72 -5.74 -24.61
CA TYR A 25 -16.05 -7.16 -24.77
C TYR A 25 -17.40 -7.36 -25.47
N LEU A 26 -18.44 -6.63 -25.06
CA LEU A 26 -19.77 -6.71 -25.66
C LEU A 26 -19.75 -6.27 -27.13
N LEU A 27 -19.08 -5.16 -27.43
CA LEU A 27 -18.92 -4.67 -28.80
C LEU A 27 -18.14 -5.68 -29.65
N ALA A 28 -17.05 -6.25 -29.12
CA ALA A 28 -16.30 -7.29 -29.82
C ALA A 28 -17.12 -8.56 -30.06
N LYS A 29 -17.98 -8.96 -29.11
CA LYS A 29 -18.90 -10.10 -29.27
C LYS A 29 -19.93 -9.82 -30.35
N ARG A 30 -20.57 -8.65 -30.34
CA ARG A 30 -21.54 -8.23 -31.36
C ARG A 30 -20.91 -8.15 -32.75
N HIS A 31 -19.70 -7.59 -32.84
CA HIS A 31 -18.95 -7.51 -34.09
C HIS A 31 -18.64 -8.89 -34.68
N ARG A 32 -18.20 -9.84 -33.84
CA ARG A 32 -17.99 -11.24 -34.29
C ARG A 32 -19.28 -11.89 -34.79
N GLN A 33 -20.41 -11.65 -34.12
CA GLN A 33 -21.71 -12.17 -34.55
C GLN A 33 -22.17 -11.55 -35.87
N ALA A 34 -21.96 -10.25 -36.07
CA ALA A 34 -22.28 -9.57 -37.33
C ALA A 34 -21.42 -10.11 -38.49
N ILE A 35 -20.11 -10.30 -38.26
CA ILE A 35 -19.20 -10.91 -39.23
C ILE A 35 -19.62 -12.34 -39.59
N ALA A 36 -20.05 -13.15 -38.61
CA ALA A 36 -20.51 -14.51 -38.86
C ALA A 36 -21.76 -14.55 -39.76
N ARG A 37 -22.58 -13.49 -39.78
CA ARG A 37 -23.78 -13.38 -40.64
C ARG A 37 -23.46 -12.98 -42.09
N LEU A 38 -22.26 -12.48 -42.37
CA LEU A 38 -21.84 -12.07 -43.72
C LEU A 38 -21.46 -13.26 -44.64
N GLY A 39 -21.51 -14.50 -44.14
CA GLY A 39 -21.77 -15.67 -44.98
C GLY A 39 -20.57 -16.39 -45.63
N SER A 40 -19.32 -15.94 -45.46
CA SER A 40 -18.17 -16.74 -45.92
C SER A 40 -16.91 -16.55 -45.05
N PRO A 41 -16.59 -17.52 -44.17
CA PRO A 41 -15.39 -17.48 -43.33
C PRO A 41 -14.09 -17.28 -44.13
N GLU A 42 -14.01 -17.82 -45.33
CA GLU A 42 -12.83 -17.75 -46.20
C GLU A 42 -12.54 -16.33 -46.70
N LEU A 43 -13.56 -15.55 -47.07
CA LEU A 43 -13.39 -14.15 -47.47
C LEU A 43 -12.93 -13.29 -46.29
N ILE A 44 -13.48 -13.52 -45.09
CA ILE A 44 -13.07 -12.81 -43.88
C ILE A 44 -11.63 -13.14 -43.52
N THR A 45 -11.22 -14.40 -43.64
CA THR A 45 -9.84 -14.81 -43.35
C THR A 45 -8.86 -14.20 -44.35
N ARG A 46 -9.22 -14.13 -45.65
CA ARG A 46 -8.40 -13.46 -46.68
C ARG A 46 -8.27 -11.96 -46.46
N LEU A 47 -9.38 -11.28 -46.14
CA LEU A 47 -9.37 -9.83 -45.90
C LEU A 47 -8.65 -9.44 -44.60
N SER A 48 -8.61 -10.32 -43.62
CA SER A 48 -7.96 -10.07 -42.32
C SER A 48 -6.59 -10.72 -42.16
N ALA A 49 -6.05 -11.35 -43.21
CA ALA A 49 -4.75 -12.03 -43.19
C ALA A 49 -3.57 -11.10 -42.87
N SER A 50 -3.67 -9.82 -43.22
CA SER A 50 -2.67 -8.80 -42.90
C SER A 50 -2.75 -8.28 -41.46
N VAL A 51 -3.79 -8.65 -40.70
CA VAL A 51 -4.03 -8.12 -39.35
C VAL A 51 -3.47 -9.07 -38.29
N ASN A 52 -2.51 -8.57 -37.51
CA ASN A 52 -1.99 -9.30 -36.35
C ASN A 52 -2.95 -9.25 -35.14
N TRP A 53 -3.99 -10.08 -35.17
CA TRP A 53 -5.00 -10.17 -34.11
C TRP A 53 -4.43 -10.61 -32.75
N LYS A 54 -3.43 -11.50 -32.75
CA LYS A 54 -2.77 -11.96 -31.51
C LYS A 54 -2.01 -10.82 -30.86
N GLY A 55 -1.20 -10.10 -31.63
CA GLY A 55 -0.45 -8.93 -31.16
C GLY A 55 -1.37 -7.83 -30.63
N ARG A 56 -2.42 -7.47 -31.37
CA ARG A 56 -3.40 -6.47 -30.93
C ARG A 56 -4.09 -6.86 -29.62
N ARG A 57 -4.42 -8.14 -29.44
CA ARG A 57 -5.03 -8.64 -28.19
C ARG A 57 -4.04 -8.63 -27.03
N TRP A 58 -2.78 -8.98 -27.27
CA TRP A 58 -1.72 -8.89 -26.27
C TRP A 58 -1.46 -7.45 -25.83
N GLN A 59 -1.33 -6.53 -26.79
CA GLN A 59 -1.14 -5.11 -26.50
C GLN A 59 -2.30 -4.56 -25.66
N SER A 60 -3.55 -4.90 -26.01
CA SER A 60 -4.72 -4.50 -25.22
C SER A 60 -4.67 -5.06 -23.79
N ARG A 61 -4.29 -6.33 -23.61
CA ARG A 61 -4.13 -6.92 -22.27
C ARG A 61 -3.05 -6.22 -21.46
N LEU A 62 -1.90 -5.92 -22.06
CA LEU A 62 -0.81 -5.19 -21.40
C LEU A 62 -1.25 -3.80 -20.94
N TRP A 63 -2.03 -3.09 -21.75
CA TRP A 63 -2.63 -1.82 -21.34
C TRP A 63 -3.55 -1.95 -20.12
N PHE A 64 -4.43 -2.95 -20.09
CA PHE A 64 -5.28 -3.20 -18.92
C PHE A 64 -4.47 -3.56 -17.67
N ILE A 65 -3.45 -4.40 -17.80
CA ILE A 65 -2.56 -4.77 -16.69
C ILE A 65 -1.82 -3.54 -16.17
N ALA A 66 -1.28 -2.70 -17.06
CA ALA A 66 -0.62 -1.46 -16.68
C ALA A 66 -1.57 -0.51 -15.93
N LEU A 67 -2.81 -0.37 -16.39
CA LEU A 67 -3.84 0.44 -15.71
C LEU A 67 -4.18 -0.12 -14.32
N ILE A 68 -4.29 -1.43 -14.17
CA ILE A 68 -4.50 -2.07 -12.87
C ILE A 68 -3.36 -1.72 -11.91
N PHE A 69 -2.11 -1.87 -12.34
CA PHE A 69 -0.95 -1.51 -11.51
C PHE A 69 -0.88 -0.02 -11.20
N LEU A 70 -1.26 0.84 -12.13
CA LEU A 70 -1.34 2.29 -11.91
C LEU A 70 -2.37 2.62 -10.83
N ILE A 71 -3.56 2.03 -10.87
CA ILE A 71 -4.60 2.21 -9.86
C ILE A 71 -4.10 1.74 -8.48
N LEU A 72 -3.44 0.59 -8.42
CA LEU A 72 -2.85 0.07 -7.18
C LEU A 72 -1.75 0.99 -6.64
N ALA A 73 -0.89 1.54 -7.50
CA ALA A 73 0.14 2.49 -7.11
C ALA A 73 -0.48 3.77 -6.54
N LEU A 74 -1.52 4.30 -7.17
CA LEU A 74 -2.26 5.49 -6.71
C LEU A 74 -3.00 5.25 -5.39
N ALA A 75 -3.51 4.05 -5.16
CA ALA A 75 -4.15 3.69 -3.88
C ALA A 75 -3.16 3.65 -2.71
N ARG A 76 -1.84 3.61 -2.99
CA ARG A 76 -0.74 3.64 -2.01
C ARG A 76 -0.92 2.58 -0.90
N PRO A 77 -0.80 1.28 -1.22
CA PRO A 77 -0.78 0.23 -0.22
C PRO A 77 0.39 0.44 0.75
N ARG A 78 0.11 0.38 2.05
CA ARG A 78 1.06 0.47 3.14
C ARG A 78 0.98 -0.81 3.95
N TRP A 79 2.05 -1.60 3.93
CA TRP A 79 2.24 -2.71 4.87
C TRP A 79 3.14 -2.24 6.02
N GLY A 80 2.77 -2.57 7.26
CA GLY A 80 3.60 -2.28 8.45
C GLY A 80 3.40 -0.91 9.09
N SER A 81 2.54 -0.03 8.57
CA SER A 81 2.20 1.22 9.25
C SER A 81 1.08 1.01 10.27
N GLN A 82 1.36 0.28 11.35
CA GLN A 82 0.56 0.39 12.58
C GLN A 82 0.96 1.71 13.21
N VAL A 83 0.08 2.72 13.15
CA VAL A 83 0.22 3.89 14.01
C VAL A 83 -0.18 3.39 15.40
N GLU A 84 0.79 2.86 16.12
CA GLU A 84 0.61 2.53 17.52
C GLU A 84 0.53 3.86 18.26
N TYR A 85 -0.70 4.26 18.58
CA TYR A 85 -0.94 5.35 19.50
C TYR A 85 -0.49 4.85 20.87
N ILE A 86 0.82 4.97 21.14
CA ILE A 86 1.34 4.82 22.48
C ILE A 86 0.73 5.97 23.26
N GLU A 87 -0.37 5.72 23.98
CA GLU A 87 -0.75 6.57 25.09
C GLU A 87 0.47 6.61 26.00
N ARG A 88 1.18 7.75 26.00
CA ARG A 88 2.20 8.03 27.00
C ARG A 88 1.48 8.13 28.33
N ARG A 89 1.18 6.97 28.96
CA ARG A 89 0.94 6.91 30.39
C ARG A 89 2.17 7.53 31.02
N GLY A 90 1.97 8.50 31.92
CA GLY A 90 3.06 9.14 32.65
C GLY A 90 4.02 8.06 33.14
N VAL A 91 5.31 8.25 32.88
CA VAL A 91 6.31 7.27 33.27
C VAL A 91 6.36 7.29 34.80
N GLU A 92 5.87 6.24 35.44
CA GLU A 92 6.09 6.05 36.87
C GLU A 92 7.55 5.65 37.06
N VAL A 93 8.37 6.57 37.57
CA VAL A 93 9.79 6.34 37.83
C VAL A 93 9.97 5.93 39.29
N MET A 94 10.45 4.71 39.51
CA MET A 94 10.86 4.22 40.83
C MET A 94 12.38 4.27 40.93
N VAL A 95 12.90 5.07 41.86
CA VAL A 95 14.34 5.22 42.09
C VAL A 95 14.76 4.38 43.29
N ALA A 96 15.70 3.46 43.08
CA ALA A 96 16.36 2.71 44.14
C ALA A 96 17.75 3.31 44.38
N LEU A 97 18.00 3.77 45.61
CA LEU A 97 19.25 4.43 46.01
C LEU A 97 19.98 3.58 47.04
N ASP A 98 21.27 3.31 46.82
CA ASP A 98 22.12 2.63 47.81
C ASP A 98 22.43 3.57 48.98
N VAL A 99 22.41 3.02 50.19
CA VAL A 99 22.66 3.71 51.47
C VAL A 99 23.82 3.07 52.25
N SER A 100 24.67 2.29 51.57
CA SER A 100 25.87 1.70 52.15
C SER A 100 26.90 2.76 52.63
N GLU A 101 27.79 2.39 53.54
CA GLU A 101 28.90 3.25 54.02
C GLU A 101 29.75 3.83 52.88
N SER A 102 29.88 3.10 51.77
CA SER A 102 30.60 3.56 50.59
C SER A 102 29.96 4.80 49.93
N MET A 103 28.67 5.05 50.18
CA MET A 103 27.94 6.21 49.69
C MET A 103 28.19 7.49 50.50
N LEU A 104 28.82 7.36 51.68
CA LEU A 104 29.32 8.50 52.46
C LEU A 104 30.70 8.99 52.00
N ALA A 105 31.32 8.33 51.02
CA ALA A 105 32.60 8.77 50.45
C ALA A 105 32.49 10.16 49.80
N GLU A 106 33.53 10.99 50.02
CA GLU A 106 33.58 12.40 49.61
C GLU A 106 34.40 12.64 48.33
N ASP A 107 34.61 11.62 47.51
CA ASP A 107 35.29 11.76 46.20
C ASP A 107 34.62 12.83 45.31
N PHE A 108 33.33 13.10 45.57
CA PHE A 108 32.56 14.22 45.04
C PHE A 108 31.85 14.95 46.18
N LYS A 109 31.93 16.29 46.21
CA LYS A 109 31.24 17.11 47.23
C LYS A 109 29.71 17.10 47.00
N PRO A 110 28.88 16.97 48.04
CA PRO A 110 29.23 16.80 49.46
C PRO A 110 29.70 15.37 49.78
N ASN A 111 28.88 14.38 49.46
CA ASN A 111 29.24 12.96 49.38
C ASN A 111 28.34 12.32 48.32
N ARG A 112 28.67 11.09 47.89
CA ARG A 112 27.94 10.40 46.82
C ARG A 112 26.43 10.32 47.08
N LEU A 113 26.03 10.06 48.33
CA LEU A 113 24.62 9.98 48.73
C LEU A 113 23.89 11.33 48.59
N ALA A 114 24.49 12.40 49.12
CA ALA A 114 23.91 13.74 49.04
C ALA A 114 23.84 14.24 47.59
N ARG A 115 24.83 13.91 46.77
CA ARG A 115 24.85 14.24 45.35
C ARG A 115 23.76 13.50 44.58
N ALA A 116 23.59 12.20 44.81
CA ALA A 116 22.54 11.41 44.20
C ALA A 116 21.14 11.92 44.56
N LYS A 117 20.90 12.31 45.82
CA LYS A 117 19.64 12.96 46.23
C LYS A 117 19.36 14.26 45.48
N LEU A 118 20.39 15.06 45.23
CA LEU A 118 20.27 16.32 44.48
C LEU A 118 19.87 16.03 43.03
N GLU A 119 20.57 15.11 42.37
CA GLU A 119 20.28 14.73 40.98
C GLU A 119 18.88 14.13 40.83
N ILE A 120 18.44 13.31 41.80
CA ILE A 120 17.08 12.76 41.81
C ILE A 120 16.02 13.86 41.96
N SER A 121 16.31 14.94 42.69
CA SER A 121 15.38 16.07 42.83
C SER A 121 15.25 16.94 41.57
N GLU A 122 16.17 16.78 40.61
CA GLU A 122 16.18 17.50 39.33
C GLU A 122 15.57 16.66 38.18
N LEU A 123 15.16 15.41 38.44
CA LEU A 123 14.42 14.54 37.51
C LEU A 123 12.96 14.97 37.33
#